data_AF-A0A2S9F387-F1
#
_entry.id   AF-A0A2S9F387-F1
#
_cell.length_a   1.000
_cell.length_b   1.000
_cell.length_c   1.000
_cell.angle_alpha   90.00
_cell.angle_beta   90.00
_cell.angle_gamma   90.00
#
_symmetry.space_group_name_H-M   'P 1'
#
loop_
_entity.id
_entity.type
_entity.pdbx_description
1 polymer ?
#
loop_
_entity_poly.entity_id
_entity_poly.type
_entity_poly.pdbx_seq_one_letter_code
_entity_poly.pdbx_strand_id
1 'polypeptide(L)'
;MSFASPFPEVDIPSVSVFDYIFSGFSGPDDAELDRVALIDAKSGRQTSYRELAARVDSFAGALAARGLGVGDVVGLLAPNS
;
A
#
# COMPACT_ATOMS: atom_id res chain seq x y z
N MET A 1 15.19 -33.53 11.10
CA MET A 1 15.20 -33.51 9.61
C MET A 1 14.50 -32.23 9.19
N SER A 2 15.19 -31.30 8.52
CA SER A 2 14.61 -30.04 8.05
C SER A 2 14.10 -30.22 6.62
N PHE A 3 12.88 -29.77 6.36
CA PHE A 3 12.28 -29.74 5.03
C PHE A 3 12.33 -28.30 4.51
N ALA A 4 12.88 -28.11 3.32
CA ALA A 4 12.94 -26.81 2.66
C ALA A 4 11.79 -26.66 1.65
N SER A 5 11.45 -25.40 1.35
CA SER A 5 10.49 -25.07 0.29
C SER A 5 10.92 -25.68 -1.05
N PRO A 6 9.98 -26.21 -1.87
CA PRO A 6 10.29 -26.64 -3.23
C PRO A 6 10.46 -25.47 -4.21
N PHE A 7 10.12 -24.24 -3.79
CA PHE A 7 10.25 -23.05 -4.63
C PHE A 7 11.63 -22.39 -4.47
N PRO A 8 12.15 -21.73 -5.52
CA PRO A 8 13.40 -20.99 -5.46
C PRO A 8 13.41 -19.94 -4.35
N GLU A 9 14.61 -19.57 -3.93
CA GLU A 9 14.77 -18.42 -3.04
C GLU A 9 14.26 -17.14 -3.72
N VAL A 10 13.62 -16.29 -2.93
CA VAL A 10 13.11 -14.99 -3.35
C VAL A 10 13.98 -13.89 -2.78
N ASP A 11 14.29 -12.89 -3.59
CA ASP A 11 14.93 -11.67 -3.10
C ASP A 11 13.89 -10.84 -2.32
N ILE A 12 14.27 -10.39 -1.13
CA ILE A 12 13.41 -9.54 -0.29
C ILE A 12 14.07 -8.16 -0.23
N PRO A 13 13.58 -7.19 -1.01
CA PRO A 13 14.21 -5.89 -1.11
C PRO A 13 14.08 -5.11 0.21
N SER A 14 15.12 -4.34 0.53
CA SER A 14 15.16 -3.46 1.71
C SER A 14 14.48 -2.11 1.45
N VAL A 15 13.22 -2.14 1.03
CA VAL A 15 12.38 -0.96 0.75
C VAL A 15 11.13 -0.96 1.62
N SER A 16 10.41 0.17 1.68
CA SER A 16 9.13 0.18 2.39
C SER A 16 8.08 -0.66 1.63
N VAL A 17 7.09 -1.18 2.35
CA VAL A 17 5.98 -1.92 1.71
C VAL A 17 5.22 -1.03 0.72
N PHE A 18 5.08 0.26 1.03
CA PHE A 18 4.46 1.22 0.12
C PHE A 18 5.25 1.32 -1.19
N ASP A 19 6.57 1.52 -1.10
CA ASP A 19 7.42 1.60 -2.29
C ASP A 19 7.39 0.28 -3.06
N TYR A 20 7.49 -0.87 -2.39
CA TYR A 20 7.44 -2.17 -3.06
C TYR A 20 6.15 -2.40 -3.86
N ILE A 21 5.01 -1.93 -3.35
CA ILE A 21 3.71 -2.07 -4.03
C ILE A 21 3.58 -1.08 -5.19
N PHE A 22 3.97 0.19 -4.99
CA PHE A 22 3.72 1.26 -5.95
C PHE A 22 4.88 1.53 -6.92
N SER A 23 6.08 0.98 -6.71
CA SER A 23 7.20 1.13 -7.64
C SER A 23 7.05 0.33 -8.93
N GLY A 24 6.04 -0.57 -9.02
CA GLY A 24 5.77 -1.38 -10.21
C GLY A 24 5.14 -0.60 -11.37
N PHE A 25 4.66 0.62 -11.14
CA PHE A 25 4.08 1.46 -12.17
C PHE A 25 5.14 2.29 -12.89
N SER A 26 4.93 2.57 -14.17
CA SER A 26 5.83 3.32 -15.05
C SER A 26 5.93 4.81 -14.71
N GLY A 27 5.15 5.28 -13.73
CA GLY A 27 5.10 6.66 -13.27
C GLY A 27 3.66 7.10 -12.97
N PRO A 28 3.48 8.40 -12.63
CA PRO A 28 2.16 8.93 -12.27
C PRO A 28 1.16 8.90 -13.43
N ASP A 29 1.61 8.91 -14.68
CA ASP A 29 0.74 8.89 -15.86
C ASP A 29 0.47 7.46 -16.38
N ASP A 30 0.90 6.43 -15.65
CA ASP A 30 0.65 5.04 -16.03
C ASP A 30 -0.85 4.74 -16.06
N ALA A 31 -1.34 4.19 -17.18
CA ALA A 31 -2.74 3.84 -17.36
C ALA A 31 -3.19 2.67 -16.46
N GLU A 32 -2.25 1.83 -15.99
CA GLU A 32 -2.56 0.77 -15.03
C GLU A 32 -3.04 1.34 -13.68
N LEU A 33 -2.71 2.58 -13.36
CA LEU A 33 -3.18 3.25 -12.15
C LEU A 33 -4.70 3.47 -12.14
N ASP A 34 -5.36 3.44 -13.30
CA ASP A 34 -6.81 3.58 -13.39
C ASP A 34 -7.55 2.25 -13.12
N ARG A 35 -6.82 1.14 -12.94
CA ARG A 35 -7.40 -0.13 -12.49
C ARG A 35 -7.95 -0.01 -11.07
N VAL A 36 -9.04 -0.71 -10.81
CA VAL A 36 -9.66 -0.78 -9.48
C VAL A 36 -8.75 -1.56 -8.53
N ALA A 37 -8.35 -0.91 -7.45
CA ALA A 37 -7.54 -1.49 -6.37
C ALA A 37 -8.41 -2.02 -5.23
N LEU A 38 -9.49 -1.30 -4.90
CA LEU A 38 -10.39 -1.63 -3.80
C LEU A 38 -11.84 -1.46 -4.22
N ILE A 39 -12.69 -2.40 -3.80
CA ILE A 39 -14.14 -2.31 -3.91
C ILE A 39 -14.71 -2.44 -2.49
N ASP A 40 -15.36 -1.38 -2.01
CA ASP A 40 -16.13 -1.43 -0.76
C ASP A 40 -17.38 -2.28 -1.00
N ALA A 41 -17.46 -3.45 -0.34
CA ALA A 41 -18.55 -4.39 -0.54
C ALA A 41 -19.92 -3.88 -0.07
N LYS A 42 -19.97 -2.91 0.85
CA LYS A 42 -21.24 -2.36 1.36
C LYS A 42 -21.77 -1.25 0.47
N SER A 43 -20.90 -0.36 0.02
CA SER A 43 -21.31 0.80 -0.80
C SER A 43 -21.19 0.55 -2.30
N GLY A 44 -20.44 -0.47 -2.72
CA GLY A 44 -20.07 -0.69 -4.12
C GLY A 44 -19.03 0.31 -4.63
N ARG A 45 -18.51 1.19 -3.78
CA ARG A 45 -17.55 2.23 -4.17
C ARG A 45 -16.26 1.58 -4.63
N GLN A 46 -15.83 1.94 -5.83
CA GLN A 46 -14.56 1.52 -6.40
C GLN A 46 -13.53 2.61 -6.17
N THR A 47 -12.31 2.22 -5.81
CA THR A 47 -11.16 3.11 -5.66
C THR A 47 -10.06 2.60 -6.60
N SER A 48 -9.58 3.44 -7.50
CA SER A 48 -8.47 3.07 -8.39
C SER A 48 -7.12 3.09 -7.67
N TYR A 49 -6.09 2.49 -8.26
CA TYR A 49 -4.72 2.58 -7.73
C TYR A 49 -4.23 4.03 -7.63
N ARG A 50 -4.59 4.87 -8.62
CA ARG A 50 -4.32 6.31 -8.63
C ARG A 50 -4.91 7.01 -7.41
N GLU A 51 -6.19 6.77 -7.15
CA GLU A 51 -6.90 7.36 -6.02
C GLU A 51 -6.38 6.83 -4.69
N LEU A 52 -6.03 5.53 -4.63
CA LEU A 52 -5.50 4.90 -3.44
C LEU A 52 -4.14 5.50 -3.07
N ALA A 53 -3.20 5.59 -4.02
CA ALA A 53 -1.87 6.17 -3.80
C ALA A 53 -1.98 7.62 -3.27
N ALA A 54 -2.77 8.45 -3.94
CA ALA A 54 -3.00 9.84 -3.53
C ALA A 54 -3.60 9.96 -2.11
N ARG A 55 -4.52 9.05 -1.74
CA ARG A 55 -5.10 9.02 -0.38
C ARG A 55 -4.07 8.59 0.66
N VAL A 56 -3.22 7.61 0.35
CA VAL A 56 -2.15 7.15 1.24
C VAL A 56 -1.13 8.28 1.46
N ASP A 57 -0.66 8.94 0.41
CA ASP A 57 0.28 10.07 0.52
C ASP A 57 -0.30 11.23 1.33
N SER A 58 -1.57 11.57 1.09
CA SER A 58 -2.28 12.60 1.87
C SER A 58 -2.39 12.23 3.35
N PHE A 59 -2.72 10.96 3.65
CA PHE A 59 -2.79 10.48 5.02
C PHE A 59 -1.41 10.47 5.70
N ALA A 60 -0.36 10.02 5.01
CA ALA A 60 1.01 10.05 5.51
C ALA A 60 1.46 11.49 5.81
N GLY A 61 1.20 12.43 4.89
CA GLY A 61 1.47 13.85 5.11
C GLY A 61 0.73 14.42 6.32
N ALA A 62 -0.53 14.01 6.54
CA ALA A 62 -1.32 14.42 7.69
C ALA A 62 -0.79 13.85 9.02
N LEU A 63 -0.21 12.65 9.03
CA LEU A 63 0.48 12.08 10.20
C LEU A 63 1.80 12.79 10.47
N ALA A 64 2.61 13.03 9.44
CA ALA A 64 3.87 13.77 9.56
C ALA A 64 3.62 15.19 10.11
N ALA A 65 2.58 15.87 9.64
CA ALA A 65 2.18 17.19 10.15
C ALA A 65 1.73 17.16 11.63
N ARG A 66 1.36 15.99 12.16
CA ARG A 66 1.05 15.77 13.59
C ARG A 66 2.26 15.35 14.41
N GLY A 67 3.44 15.31 13.81
CA GLY A 67 4.71 15.00 14.47
C GLY A 67 5.05 13.50 14.52
N LEU A 68 4.32 12.65 13.80
CA LEU A 68 4.66 11.23 13.72
C LEU A 68 5.88 11.01 12.83
N GLY A 69 6.77 10.11 13.25
CA GLY A 69 7.99 9.75 12.54
C GLY A 69 8.36 8.27 12.67
N VAL A 70 9.58 7.95 12.22
CA VAL A 70 10.13 6.59 12.27
C VAL A 70 10.24 6.13 13.72
N GLY A 71 9.63 4.99 14.03
CA GLY A 71 9.61 4.40 15.38
C GLY A 71 8.31 4.63 16.14
N ASP A 72 7.47 5.56 15.69
CA ASP A 72 6.13 5.76 16.28
C ASP A 72 5.15 4.65 15.88
N VAL A 73 4.14 4.43 16.72
CA VAL A 73 3.14 3.37 16.55
C VAL A 73 1.73 3.98 16.51
N VAL A 74 0.95 3.59 15.51
CA VAL A 74 -0.45 4.02 15.33
C VAL A 74 -1.39 2.82 15.49
N GLY A 75 -2.43 2.96 16.32
CA GLY A 75 -3.50 1.98 16.42
C GLY A 75 -4.59 2.23 15.37
N LEU A 76 -4.99 1.17 14.64
CA LEU A 76 -6.13 1.20 13.73
C LEU A 76 -7.28 0.39 14.33
N LEU A 77 -8.35 1.07 14.75
CA LEU A 77 -9.60 0.44 15.19
C LEU A 77 -10.73 0.87 14.24
N ALA A 78 -10.95 0.07 13.21
CA ALA A 78 -11.98 0.30 12.21
C ALA A 78 -12.57 -1.02 11.71
N PRO A 79 -13.84 -1.07 11.32
CA PRO A 79 -14.37 -2.18 10.53
C PRO A 79 -13.74 -2.18 9.13
N ASN A 80 -13.83 -3.30 8.43
CA ASN A 80 -13.52 -3.32 7.00
C ASN A 80 -14.48 -2.37 6.26
N SER A 81 -13.90 -1.53 5.41
CA SER A 81 -14.55 -0.48 4.62
C SER A 81 -13.97 -0.44 3.22
#